data_AF-A0A086K202-F1
#
_entry.id   AF-A0A086K202-F1
#
_cell.length_a   1.000
_cell.length_b   1.000
_cell.length_c   1.000
_cell.angle_alpha   90.00
_cell.angle_beta   90.00
_cell.angle_gamma   90.00
#
_symmetry.space_group_name_H-M   'P 1'
#
loop_
_entity.id
_entity.type
_entity.pdbx_description
1 polymer ?
#
loop_
_entity_poly.entity_id
_entity_poly.type
_entity_poly.pdbx_seq_one_letter_code
_entity_poly.pdbx_strand_id
1 'polypeptide(L)'
;GRDASSLVNADDPSVLEIWNLVFMQYNREKDGSLTPLPAPCVDTGMGLERVASVLQDKQSNYDTDLFTALFDKILELSPGLRPYGGKVGEEDKDMVDMAYRVLADHARCLTAAIADGAEPSNEGRGYVLRRILRRAVRYARQTLGMAEGNFPKLVPVVVSLLGETFPEMKKNEEKVVRILLKEEQQFSRTLDNGVERFKKVANSLQAKGQKVFPGGEAFTLYSTYGFPLDLTQLMAEEVGLQVDAEEFKRKFDAHRAASENTSFKQGGAGAVYALPPDQRHLLAQSRKVPPTDDSAKYEWNVMNQAALMTQDAVEAAPIKAKVMAIWDGKRFAPEVTAVASPTGENLVAVILDKTCFYAEQGGQIGDVGRLVDLSSQAEFEVVDSQKSGDFILHIGSMSKGTLREGTELVPAVDYVRRFRLAQHHTGTHLLNFALREVLIRKLRSGGKASANGDKREDTNGIRICESCLNEKELEDGEDIQQKGSLVEVKRLRFDYAGEKPLENEDIIAVENVVKDCIAQARPVHYKEVPLEQAMKIPGLRAVFGEVYPDPVRVVSVGEDIESLVALADSSQPETPFASIELCGGTHLHNASQLSDFCILSEESVAKGVRRVVAAAGDAAFEARKELEELE
;
A
#
# COMPACT_ATOMS: atom_id res chain seq x y z
N GLY A 1 -23.96 -51.26 14.75
CA GLY A 1 -23.56 -50.00 14.09
C GLY A 1 -22.65 -50.34 12.94
N ARG A 2 -22.49 -49.43 11.96
CA ARG A 2 -21.47 -49.56 10.91
C ARG A 2 -20.11 -49.35 11.60
N ASP A 3 -19.34 -50.42 11.80
CA ASP A 3 -17.97 -50.34 12.33
C ASP A 3 -17.05 -49.88 11.19
N ALA A 4 -16.53 -48.66 11.31
CA ALA A 4 -15.64 -48.04 10.34
C ALA A 4 -14.24 -47.78 10.93
N SER A 5 -13.90 -48.42 12.05
CA SER A 5 -12.63 -48.22 12.76
C SER A 5 -11.40 -48.49 11.87
N SER A 6 -11.50 -49.44 10.94
CA SER A 6 -10.45 -49.76 9.97
C SER A 6 -10.22 -48.69 8.89
N LEU A 7 -11.13 -47.73 8.75
CA LEU A 7 -11.09 -46.68 7.74
C LEU A 7 -10.59 -45.33 8.31
N VAL A 8 -10.41 -45.24 9.63
CA VAL A 8 -9.86 -44.04 10.28
C VAL A 8 -8.42 -43.81 9.82
N ASN A 9 -8.12 -42.61 9.32
CA ASN A 9 -6.83 -42.22 8.72
C ASN A 9 -6.43 -43.00 7.44
N ALA A 10 -7.37 -43.69 6.80
CA ALA A 10 -7.11 -44.42 5.55
C ALA A 10 -7.35 -43.57 4.28
N ASP A 11 -7.58 -42.25 4.42
CA ASP A 11 -8.00 -41.33 3.35
C ASP A 11 -9.18 -41.87 2.52
N ASP A 12 -10.12 -42.55 3.19
CA ASP A 12 -11.33 -43.07 2.56
C ASP A 12 -12.45 -42.01 2.57
N PRO A 13 -13.02 -41.65 1.41
CA PRO A 13 -14.05 -40.60 1.30
C PRO A 13 -15.37 -40.97 2.02
N SER A 14 -15.54 -42.21 2.46
CA SER A 14 -16.72 -42.65 3.23
C SER A 14 -16.63 -42.34 4.74
N VAL A 15 -15.48 -41.83 5.22
CA VAL A 15 -15.28 -41.42 6.61
C VAL A 15 -15.04 -39.91 6.69
N LEU A 16 -15.78 -39.25 7.58
CA LEU A 16 -15.73 -37.80 7.76
C LEU A 16 -15.35 -37.46 9.20
N GLU A 17 -14.29 -36.68 9.38
CA GLU A 17 -13.96 -36.08 10.67
C GLU A 17 -14.97 -34.97 11.00
N ILE A 18 -15.82 -35.17 12.00
CA ILE A 18 -16.84 -34.17 12.37
C ILE A 18 -16.41 -33.24 13.52
N TRP A 19 -15.46 -33.67 14.35
CA TRP A 19 -15.06 -32.95 15.56
C TRP A 19 -13.61 -33.27 15.95
N ASN A 20 -12.82 -32.23 16.23
CA ASN A 20 -11.50 -32.34 16.83
C ASN A 20 -11.48 -31.78 18.28
N LEU A 21 -10.79 -32.48 19.18
CA LEU A 21 -10.59 -32.14 20.59
C LEU A 21 -9.09 -32.09 20.88
N VAL A 22 -8.51 -30.89 20.83
CA VAL A 22 -7.08 -30.65 21.04
C VAL A 22 -6.84 -30.16 22.46
N PHE A 23 -6.07 -30.93 23.22
CA PHE A 23 -5.63 -30.55 24.56
C PHE A 23 -4.27 -29.85 24.45
N MET A 24 -4.29 -28.52 24.29
CA MET A 24 -3.08 -27.72 24.13
C MET A 24 -2.30 -27.69 25.45
N GLN A 25 -1.11 -28.29 25.43
CA GLN A 25 -0.25 -28.43 26.62
C GLN A 25 1.15 -27.85 26.47
N TYR A 26 1.62 -27.59 25.24
CA TYR A 26 3.00 -27.21 24.98
C TYR A 26 3.11 -26.11 23.90
N ASN A 27 4.07 -25.21 24.07
CA ASN A 27 4.61 -24.37 23.02
C ASN A 27 5.68 -25.15 22.25
N ARG A 28 5.72 -24.98 20.92
CA ARG A 28 6.79 -25.52 20.08
C ARG A 28 7.80 -24.42 19.79
N GLU A 29 9.01 -24.60 20.28
CA GLU A 29 10.12 -23.69 20.06
C GLU A 29 10.70 -23.85 18.64
N LYS A 30 11.51 -22.87 18.19
CA LYS A 30 12.12 -22.87 16.85
C LYS A 30 13.05 -24.06 16.58
N ASP A 31 13.65 -24.62 17.63
CA ASP A 31 14.48 -25.83 17.56
C ASP A 31 13.65 -27.13 17.55
N GLY A 32 12.32 -27.01 17.62
CA GLY A 32 11.38 -28.12 17.67
C GLY A 32 11.15 -28.69 19.07
N SER A 33 11.81 -28.17 20.11
CA SER A 33 11.55 -28.57 21.49
C SER A 33 10.17 -28.12 21.96
N LEU A 34 9.62 -28.83 22.96
CA LEU A 34 8.30 -28.57 23.51
C LEU A 34 8.44 -28.04 24.94
N THR A 35 7.94 -26.85 25.20
CA THR A 35 7.92 -26.21 26.54
C THR A 35 6.48 -26.19 27.06
N PRO A 36 6.21 -26.57 28.34
CA PRO A 36 4.85 -26.56 28.86
C PRO A 36 4.20 -25.18 28.79
N LEU A 37 2.92 -25.14 28.39
CA LEU A 37 2.13 -23.91 28.38
C LEU A 37 1.89 -23.42 29.82
N PRO A 38 2.03 -22.11 30.10
CA PRO A 38 1.67 -21.54 31.40
C PRO A 38 0.21 -21.78 31.78
N ALA A 39 -0.68 -21.84 30.78
CA ALA A 39 -2.10 -22.15 30.93
C ALA A 39 -2.53 -23.12 29.82
N PRO A 40 -2.64 -24.43 30.13
CA PRO A 40 -3.22 -25.40 29.21
C PRO A 40 -4.69 -25.06 28.92
N CYS A 41 -5.13 -25.36 27.70
CA CYS A 41 -6.52 -25.14 27.30
C CYS A 41 -6.99 -26.23 26.34
N VAL A 42 -8.30 -26.34 26.20
CA VAL A 42 -8.93 -27.23 25.23
C VAL A 42 -9.31 -26.38 24.04
N ASP A 43 -8.66 -26.61 22.91
CA ASP A 43 -9.06 -26.09 21.61
C ASP A 43 -9.91 -27.15 20.92
N THR A 44 -11.12 -26.77 20.55
CA THR A 44 -12.06 -27.70 19.95
C THR A 44 -12.76 -27.07 18.77
N GLY A 45 -12.89 -27.86 17.70
CA GLY A 45 -13.54 -27.44 16.47
C GLY A 45 -14.46 -28.54 15.98
N MET A 46 -15.75 -28.22 15.91
CA MET A 46 -16.76 -29.07 15.28
C MET A 46 -17.19 -28.40 13.97
N GLY A 47 -17.05 -29.10 12.84
CA GLY A 47 -17.35 -28.54 11.53
C GLY A 47 -18.85 -28.51 11.27
N LEU A 48 -19.47 -27.32 11.30
CA LEU A 48 -20.91 -27.15 11.11
C LEU A 48 -21.40 -27.80 9.80
N GLU A 49 -20.74 -27.53 8.68
CA GLU A 49 -21.10 -28.07 7.36
C GLU A 49 -21.03 -29.60 7.33
N ARG A 50 -20.06 -30.18 8.04
CA ARG A 50 -19.89 -31.64 8.15
C ARG A 50 -20.95 -32.28 9.04
N VAL A 51 -21.33 -31.60 10.13
CA VAL A 51 -22.43 -32.07 10.99
C VAL A 51 -23.76 -31.96 10.24
N ALA A 52 -23.98 -30.87 9.50
CA ALA A 52 -25.18 -30.68 8.70
C ALA A 52 -25.34 -31.78 7.64
N SER A 53 -24.28 -32.17 6.94
CA SER A 53 -24.35 -33.26 5.96
C SER A 53 -24.72 -34.60 6.60
N VAL A 54 -24.16 -34.91 7.77
CA VAL A 54 -24.54 -36.12 8.52
C VAL A 54 -26.01 -36.08 8.96
N LEU A 55 -26.47 -34.95 9.52
CA LEU A 55 -27.84 -34.80 10.00
C LEU A 55 -28.89 -34.84 8.88
N GLN A 56 -28.51 -34.41 7.68
CA GLN A 56 -29.38 -34.38 6.50
C GLN A 56 -29.24 -35.63 5.61
N ASP A 57 -28.47 -36.65 6.05
CA ASP A 57 -28.16 -37.87 5.30
C ASP A 57 -27.59 -37.57 3.90
N LYS A 58 -26.62 -36.65 3.84
CA LYS A 58 -25.91 -36.22 2.64
C LYS A 58 -24.46 -36.70 2.65
N GLN A 59 -23.98 -37.10 1.46
CA GLN A 59 -22.60 -37.57 1.26
C GLN A 59 -21.60 -36.42 1.03
N SER A 60 -22.09 -35.20 0.80
CA SER A 60 -21.28 -34.01 0.54
C SER A 60 -21.84 -32.83 1.33
N ASN A 61 -20.93 -31.99 1.84
CA ASN A 61 -21.28 -30.74 2.54
C ASN A 61 -22.10 -29.79 1.64
N TYR A 62 -21.86 -29.84 0.34
CA TYR A 62 -22.52 -29.01 -0.65
C TYR A 62 -23.95 -29.46 -0.97
N ASP A 63 -24.32 -30.69 -0.62
CA ASP A 63 -25.66 -31.25 -0.92
C ASP A 63 -26.68 -30.91 0.19
N THR A 64 -26.27 -30.05 1.13
CA THR A 64 -27.06 -29.60 2.27
C THR A 64 -27.83 -28.32 1.96
N ASP A 65 -28.83 -28.02 2.79
CA ASP A 65 -29.59 -26.77 2.74
C ASP A 65 -28.75 -25.49 2.94
N LEU A 66 -27.50 -25.61 3.38
CA LEU A 66 -26.55 -24.48 3.49
C LEU A 66 -26.15 -23.89 2.13
N PHE A 67 -26.33 -24.64 1.03
CA PHE A 67 -25.87 -24.26 -0.31
C PHE A 67 -26.99 -24.24 -1.37
N THR A 68 -28.11 -24.94 -1.16
CA THR A 68 -29.18 -25.08 -2.16
C THR A 68 -29.68 -23.74 -2.70
N ALA A 69 -29.93 -22.75 -1.83
CA ALA A 69 -30.38 -21.42 -2.25
C ALA A 69 -29.37 -20.69 -3.14
N LEU A 70 -28.07 -20.91 -2.92
CA LEU A 70 -27.01 -20.35 -3.79
C LEU A 70 -27.00 -21.06 -5.14
N PHE A 71 -27.19 -22.38 -5.19
CA PHE A 71 -27.27 -23.13 -6.43
C PHE A 71 -28.49 -22.74 -7.26
N ASP A 72 -29.65 -22.57 -6.62
CA ASP A 72 -30.86 -22.08 -7.28
C ASP A 72 -30.62 -20.70 -7.89
N LYS A 73 -29.92 -19.81 -7.17
CA LYS A 73 -29.57 -18.49 -7.70
C LYS A 73 -28.59 -18.55 -8.86
N ILE A 74 -27.59 -19.43 -8.82
CA ILE A 74 -26.65 -19.63 -9.92
C ILE A 74 -27.38 -20.11 -11.18
N LEU A 75 -28.34 -21.04 -11.02
CA LEU A 75 -29.17 -21.54 -12.11
C LEU A 75 -30.06 -20.43 -12.70
N GLU A 76 -30.68 -19.60 -11.86
CA GLU A 76 -31.47 -18.44 -12.27
C GLU A 76 -30.64 -17.43 -13.09
N LEU A 77 -29.39 -17.19 -12.68
CA LEU A 77 -28.48 -16.24 -13.31
C LEU A 77 -27.80 -16.75 -14.59
N SER A 78 -27.95 -18.03 -14.91
CA SER A 78 -27.28 -18.69 -16.04
C SER A 78 -28.27 -19.45 -16.93
N PRO A 79 -29.02 -18.75 -17.81
CA PRO A 79 -30.03 -19.38 -18.67
C PRO A 79 -29.42 -20.46 -19.58
N GLY A 80 -29.98 -21.67 -19.53
CA GLY A 80 -29.50 -22.82 -20.31
C GLY A 80 -28.53 -23.74 -19.56
N LEU A 81 -28.13 -23.39 -18.33
CA LEU A 81 -27.34 -24.25 -17.47
C LEU A 81 -28.19 -25.42 -16.92
N ARG A 82 -27.59 -26.62 -16.78
CA ARG A 82 -28.25 -27.75 -16.12
C ARG A 82 -28.28 -27.56 -14.60
N PRO A 83 -29.29 -28.09 -13.88
CA PRO A 83 -29.28 -28.10 -12.42
C PRO A 83 -28.06 -28.82 -11.84
N TYR A 84 -27.69 -28.45 -10.61
CA TYR A 84 -26.67 -29.12 -9.82
C TYR A 84 -27.01 -30.60 -9.62
N GLY A 85 -26.07 -31.48 -9.96
CA GLY A 85 -26.27 -32.93 -9.95
C GLY A 85 -25.52 -33.69 -8.86
N GLY A 86 -24.73 -33.01 -8.03
CA GLY A 86 -23.92 -33.64 -6.98
C GLY A 86 -22.72 -34.46 -7.47
N LYS A 87 -22.38 -34.41 -8.77
CA LYS A 87 -21.30 -35.21 -9.37
C LYS A 87 -19.92 -34.72 -8.92
N VAL A 88 -18.96 -35.64 -8.89
CA VAL A 88 -17.56 -35.39 -8.52
C VAL A 88 -16.60 -36.18 -9.42
N GLY A 89 -15.37 -35.70 -9.56
CA GLY A 89 -14.30 -36.44 -10.25
C GLY A 89 -14.68 -36.81 -11.69
N GLU A 90 -14.51 -38.08 -12.05
CA GLU A 90 -14.77 -38.57 -13.41
C GLU A 90 -16.26 -38.48 -13.83
N GLU A 91 -17.18 -38.34 -12.86
CA GLU A 91 -18.60 -38.17 -13.14
C GLU A 91 -18.95 -36.74 -13.57
N ASP A 92 -18.20 -35.73 -13.12
CA ASP A 92 -18.41 -34.30 -13.43
C ASP A 92 -17.62 -33.86 -14.67
N LYS A 93 -17.87 -34.53 -15.81
CA LYS A 93 -17.09 -34.33 -17.06
C LYS A 93 -17.11 -32.91 -17.61
N ASP A 94 -18.20 -32.17 -17.36
CA ASP A 94 -18.37 -30.79 -17.81
C ASP A 94 -17.90 -29.76 -16.76
N MET A 95 -17.44 -30.22 -15.59
CA MET A 95 -17.01 -29.40 -14.45
C MET A 95 -18.10 -28.48 -13.89
N VAL A 96 -19.36 -28.69 -14.27
CA VAL A 96 -20.46 -27.80 -13.90
C VAL A 96 -20.76 -27.95 -12.40
N ASP A 97 -20.78 -29.16 -11.85
CA ASP A 97 -21.07 -29.34 -10.42
C ASP A 97 -19.92 -28.80 -9.56
N MET A 98 -18.67 -28.93 -10.02
CA MET A 98 -17.52 -28.27 -9.40
C MET A 98 -17.65 -26.74 -9.42
N ALA A 99 -18.08 -26.16 -10.54
CA ALA A 99 -18.26 -24.72 -10.66
C ALA A 99 -19.36 -24.20 -9.71
N TYR A 100 -20.48 -24.91 -9.58
CA TYR A 100 -21.51 -24.60 -8.57
C TYR A 100 -20.92 -24.50 -7.16
N ARG A 101 -20.15 -25.52 -6.75
CA ARG A 101 -19.51 -25.58 -5.41
C ARG A 101 -18.54 -24.43 -5.21
N VAL A 102 -17.68 -24.16 -6.20
CA VAL A 102 -16.69 -23.07 -6.14
C VAL A 102 -17.38 -21.72 -5.99
N LEU A 103 -18.40 -21.43 -6.80
CA LEU A 103 -19.08 -20.14 -6.75
C LEU A 103 -19.79 -19.93 -5.41
N ALA A 104 -20.52 -20.93 -4.93
CA ALA A 104 -21.27 -20.81 -3.68
C ALA A 104 -20.33 -20.66 -2.46
N ASP A 105 -19.27 -21.46 -2.39
CA ASP A 105 -18.25 -21.39 -1.35
C ASP A 105 -17.52 -20.04 -1.36
N HIS A 106 -17.07 -19.61 -2.52
CA HIS A 106 -16.32 -18.36 -2.65
C HIS A 106 -17.20 -17.14 -2.43
N ALA A 107 -18.47 -17.17 -2.84
CA ALA A 107 -19.42 -16.11 -2.50
C ALA A 107 -19.61 -15.99 -0.98
N ARG A 108 -19.74 -17.11 -0.25
CA ARG A 108 -19.82 -17.12 1.22
C ARG A 108 -18.56 -16.54 1.86
N CYS A 109 -17.38 -17.04 1.46
CA CYS A 109 -16.09 -16.59 1.99
C CYS A 109 -15.84 -15.10 1.74
N LEU A 110 -16.03 -14.63 0.50
CA LEU A 110 -15.82 -13.24 0.14
C LEU A 110 -16.80 -12.30 0.84
N THR A 111 -18.07 -12.71 0.96
CA THR A 111 -19.08 -11.90 1.66
C THR A 111 -18.70 -11.74 3.13
N ALA A 112 -18.33 -12.82 3.82
CA ALA A 112 -17.89 -12.76 5.21
C ALA A 112 -16.65 -11.89 5.39
N ALA A 113 -15.59 -12.16 4.64
CA ALA A 113 -14.32 -11.45 4.80
C ALA A 113 -14.44 -9.95 4.49
N ILE A 114 -15.22 -9.57 3.47
CA ILE A 114 -15.42 -8.16 3.10
C ILE A 114 -16.36 -7.45 4.06
N ALA A 115 -17.39 -8.14 4.57
CA ALA A 115 -18.24 -7.60 5.64
C ALA A 115 -17.44 -7.31 6.91
N ASP A 116 -16.42 -8.12 7.23
CA ASP A 116 -15.50 -7.94 8.35
C ASP A 116 -14.40 -6.88 8.10
N GLY A 117 -14.40 -6.22 6.93
CA GLY A 117 -13.50 -5.13 6.60
C GLY A 117 -12.20 -5.51 5.90
N ALA A 118 -12.04 -6.77 5.45
CA ALA A 118 -10.94 -7.13 4.57
C ALA A 118 -11.29 -6.81 3.11
N GLU A 119 -10.33 -6.29 2.33
CA GLU A 119 -10.58 -5.93 0.93
C GLU A 119 -9.55 -6.59 0.00
N PRO A 120 -9.93 -6.97 -1.24
CA PRO A 120 -8.99 -7.48 -2.23
C PRO A 120 -7.84 -6.51 -2.51
N SER A 121 -6.60 -7.00 -2.42
CA SER A 121 -5.38 -6.19 -2.60
C SER A 121 -4.25 -7.00 -3.26
N ASN A 122 -3.07 -6.39 -3.44
CA ASN A 122 -1.89 -7.06 -3.96
C ASN A 122 -1.10 -7.85 -2.89
N GLU A 123 -1.38 -7.66 -1.60
CA GLU A 123 -0.53 -8.17 -0.51
C GLU A 123 -1.33 -8.73 0.67
N GLY A 124 -0.67 -9.55 1.49
CA GLY A 124 -1.21 -10.09 2.74
C GLY A 124 -2.56 -10.81 2.56
N ARG A 125 -3.51 -10.53 3.47
CA ARG A 125 -4.86 -11.12 3.42
C ARG A 125 -5.68 -10.68 2.19
N GLY A 126 -5.46 -9.46 1.71
CA GLY A 126 -6.18 -8.94 0.54
C GLY A 126 -5.79 -9.65 -0.76
N TYR A 127 -4.52 -10.08 -0.87
CA TYR A 127 -4.07 -10.94 -1.97
C TYR A 127 -4.84 -12.27 -2.02
N VAL A 128 -5.09 -12.88 -0.86
CA VAL A 128 -5.86 -14.14 -0.77
C VAL A 128 -7.29 -13.95 -1.25
N LEU A 129 -7.97 -12.89 -0.79
CA LEU A 129 -9.34 -12.57 -1.24
C LEU A 129 -9.42 -12.33 -2.75
N ARG A 130 -8.43 -11.60 -3.29
CA ARG A 130 -8.33 -11.38 -4.73
C ARG A 130 -8.19 -12.69 -5.51
N ARG A 131 -7.38 -13.64 -5.03
CA ARG A 131 -7.22 -14.96 -5.65
C ARG A 131 -8.52 -15.77 -5.64
N ILE A 132 -9.24 -15.78 -4.52
CA ILE A 132 -10.54 -16.45 -4.36
C ILE A 132 -11.55 -15.85 -5.35
N LEU A 133 -11.64 -14.53 -5.42
CA LEU A 133 -12.55 -13.84 -6.34
C LEU A 133 -12.25 -14.17 -7.81
N ARG A 134 -10.99 -14.07 -8.23
CA ARG A 134 -10.59 -14.35 -9.61
C ARG A 134 -10.89 -15.80 -10.00
N ARG A 135 -10.72 -16.75 -9.08
CA ARG A 135 -11.11 -18.14 -9.28
C ARG A 135 -12.61 -18.26 -9.50
N ALA A 136 -13.43 -17.64 -8.64
CA ALA A 136 -14.89 -17.68 -8.78
C ALA A 136 -15.36 -17.09 -10.12
N VAL A 137 -14.85 -15.90 -10.50
CA VAL A 137 -15.20 -15.23 -11.76
C VAL A 137 -14.78 -16.04 -12.98
N ARG A 138 -13.65 -16.77 -12.91
CA ARG A 138 -13.25 -17.68 -13.99
C ARG A 138 -14.24 -18.83 -14.16
N TYR A 139 -14.59 -19.53 -13.09
CA TYR A 139 -15.56 -20.65 -13.16
C TYR A 139 -16.93 -20.15 -13.63
N ALA A 140 -17.35 -18.99 -13.13
CA ALA A 140 -18.57 -18.30 -13.56
C ALA A 140 -18.61 -18.13 -15.08
N ARG A 141 -17.57 -17.53 -15.67
CA ARG A 141 -17.55 -17.27 -17.12
C ARG A 141 -17.27 -18.50 -17.97
N GLN A 142 -16.22 -19.25 -17.66
CA GLN A 142 -15.69 -20.26 -18.56
C GLN A 142 -16.41 -21.60 -18.47
N THR A 143 -16.94 -21.92 -17.29
CA THR A 143 -17.61 -23.20 -17.04
C THR A 143 -19.12 -23.04 -17.06
N LEU A 144 -19.66 -22.00 -16.42
CA LEU A 144 -21.10 -21.79 -16.32
C LEU A 144 -21.68 -20.88 -17.41
N GLY A 145 -20.83 -20.19 -18.20
CA GLY A 145 -21.29 -19.23 -19.20
C GLY A 145 -22.01 -18.02 -18.60
N MET A 146 -21.78 -17.74 -17.31
CA MET A 146 -22.46 -16.68 -16.59
C MET A 146 -21.97 -15.30 -17.05
N ALA A 147 -22.91 -14.36 -17.24
CA ALA A 147 -22.61 -13.00 -17.69
C ALA A 147 -21.85 -12.18 -16.63
N GLU A 148 -21.12 -11.15 -17.08
CA GLU A 148 -20.46 -10.17 -16.18
C GLU A 148 -21.47 -9.56 -15.19
N GLY A 149 -21.06 -9.40 -13.94
CA GLY A 149 -21.87 -8.75 -12.91
C GLY A 149 -22.90 -9.66 -12.28
N ASN A 150 -22.98 -10.94 -12.68
CA ASN A 150 -23.88 -11.90 -12.06
C ASN A 150 -23.28 -12.58 -10.82
N PHE A 151 -21.96 -12.75 -10.73
CA PHE A 151 -21.35 -13.34 -9.54
C PHE A 151 -21.64 -12.56 -8.24
N PRO A 152 -21.51 -11.20 -8.19
CA PRO A 152 -21.89 -10.39 -7.04
C PRO A 152 -23.35 -10.52 -6.62
N LYS A 153 -24.25 -10.95 -7.52
CA LYS A 153 -25.68 -11.17 -7.20
C LYS A 153 -25.93 -12.38 -6.31
N LEU A 154 -24.88 -13.15 -5.98
CA LEU A 154 -24.93 -14.19 -4.95
C LEU A 154 -24.85 -13.62 -3.53
N VAL A 155 -24.29 -12.41 -3.35
CA VAL A 155 -24.13 -11.79 -2.02
C VAL A 155 -25.45 -11.64 -1.27
N PRO A 156 -26.56 -11.13 -1.86
CA PRO A 156 -27.83 -11.02 -1.14
C PRO A 156 -28.37 -12.37 -0.64
N VAL A 157 -28.07 -13.46 -1.35
CA VAL A 157 -28.45 -14.82 -0.92
C VAL A 157 -27.58 -15.28 0.24
N VAL A 158 -26.29 -14.95 0.25
CA VAL A 158 -25.43 -15.22 1.41
C VAL A 158 -25.93 -14.43 2.64
N VAL A 159 -26.26 -13.14 2.45
CA VAL A 159 -26.76 -12.28 3.53
C VAL A 159 -28.12 -12.76 4.04
N SER A 160 -29.00 -13.29 3.18
CA SER A 160 -30.27 -13.86 3.65
C SER A 160 -30.08 -15.14 4.48
N LEU A 161 -29.07 -15.97 4.15
CA LEU A 161 -28.77 -17.20 4.87
C LEU A 161 -28.04 -16.95 6.20
N LEU A 162 -27.11 -15.99 6.24
CA LEU A 162 -26.15 -15.82 7.35
C LEU A 162 -26.35 -14.52 8.13
N GLY A 163 -26.99 -13.50 7.56
CA GLY A 163 -27.01 -12.15 8.10
C GLY A 163 -27.84 -11.96 9.37
N GLU A 164 -28.67 -12.92 9.77
CA GLU A 164 -29.28 -12.91 11.11
C GLU A 164 -28.26 -13.22 12.20
N THR A 165 -27.37 -14.19 11.95
CA THR A 165 -26.31 -14.59 12.86
C THR A 165 -25.13 -13.61 12.83
N PHE A 166 -24.87 -13.01 11.66
CA PHE A 166 -23.75 -12.10 11.39
C PHE A 166 -24.27 -10.73 10.91
N PRO A 167 -24.73 -9.84 11.83
CA PRO A 167 -25.40 -8.58 11.47
C PRO A 167 -24.55 -7.63 10.62
N GLU A 168 -23.23 -7.70 10.74
CA GLU A 168 -22.26 -6.97 9.93
C GLU A 168 -22.40 -7.26 8.44
N MET A 169 -22.80 -8.48 8.06
CA MET A 169 -23.07 -8.83 6.66
C MET A 169 -24.27 -8.06 6.10
N LYS A 170 -25.34 -7.88 6.89
CA LYS A 170 -26.49 -7.06 6.51
C LYS A 170 -26.11 -5.59 6.41
N LYS A 171 -25.37 -5.08 7.40
CA LYS A 171 -24.93 -3.68 7.44
C LYS A 171 -24.06 -3.31 6.24
N ASN A 172 -23.19 -4.23 5.81
CA ASN A 172 -22.19 -3.96 4.78
C ASN A 172 -22.54 -4.58 3.41
N GLU A 173 -23.75 -5.11 3.20
CA GLU A 173 -24.16 -5.82 1.98
C GLU A 173 -23.85 -5.01 0.71
N GLU A 174 -24.31 -3.76 0.65
CA GLU A 174 -24.09 -2.89 -0.52
C GLU A 174 -22.60 -2.63 -0.79
N LYS A 175 -21.79 -2.51 0.28
CA LYS A 175 -20.34 -2.34 0.17
C LYS A 175 -19.71 -3.60 -0.44
N VAL A 176 -20.09 -4.78 0.04
CA VAL A 176 -19.60 -6.08 -0.47
C VAL A 176 -19.92 -6.23 -1.95
N VAL A 177 -21.19 -6.01 -2.34
CA VAL A 177 -21.63 -6.10 -3.75
C VAL A 177 -20.81 -5.16 -4.63
N ARG A 178 -20.62 -3.92 -4.20
CA ARG A 178 -19.87 -2.89 -4.94
C ARG A 178 -18.40 -3.30 -5.16
N ILE A 179 -17.73 -3.79 -4.12
CA ILE A 179 -16.33 -4.23 -4.19
C ILE A 179 -16.20 -5.42 -5.16
N LEU A 180 -17.06 -6.44 -5.01
CA LEU A 180 -17.02 -7.62 -5.87
C LEU A 180 -17.30 -7.28 -7.33
N LEU A 181 -18.29 -6.41 -7.60
CA LEU A 181 -18.61 -5.97 -8.94
C LEU A 181 -17.43 -5.22 -9.58
N LYS A 182 -16.81 -4.29 -8.84
CA LYS A 182 -15.67 -3.52 -9.34
C LYS A 182 -14.49 -4.44 -9.73
N GLU A 183 -14.15 -5.37 -8.86
CA GLU A 183 -13.05 -6.31 -9.08
C GLU A 183 -13.37 -7.34 -10.20
N GLU A 184 -14.62 -7.84 -10.29
CA GLU A 184 -15.06 -8.71 -11.40
C GLU A 184 -14.94 -7.99 -12.74
N GLN A 185 -15.41 -6.75 -12.85
CA GLN A 185 -15.34 -5.96 -14.07
C GLN A 185 -13.88 -5.66 -14.46
N GLN A 186 -13.01 -5.40 -13.48
CA GLN A 186 -11.60 -5.17 -13.71
C GLN A 186 -10.91 -6.42 -14.27
N PHE A 187 -11.19 -7.58 -13.67
CA PHE A 187 -10.59 -8.84 -14.06
C PHE A 187 -11.14 -9.37 -15.40
N SER A 188 -12.45 -9.27 -15.62
CA SER A 188 -13.14 -9.77 -16.81
C SER A 188 -12.58 -9.21 -18.12
N ARG A 189 -12.14 -7.94 -18.13
CA ARG A 189 -11.53 -7.30 -19.32
C ARG A 189 -10.21 -7.93 -19.77
N THR A 190 -9.50 -8.56 -18.84
CA THR A 190 -8.18 -9.17 -19.07
C THR A 190 -8.24 -10.70 -19.20
N LEU A 191 -9.36 -11.30 -18.78
CA LEU A 191 -9.51 -12.74 -18.63
C LEU A 191 -9.50 -13.49 -19.96
N ASP A 192 -10.29 -13.04 -20.95
CA ASP A 192 -10.51 -13.82 -22.16
C ASP A 192 -9.23 -13.96 -23.00
N ASN A 193 -8.52 -12.85 -23.21
CA ASN A 193 -7.24 -12.83 -23.94
C ASN A 193 -6.15 -13.63 -23.21
N GLY A 194 -6.08 -13.51 -21.88
CA GLY A 194 -5.11 -14.24 -21.06
C GLY A 194 -5.34 -15.75 -21.08
N VAL A 195 -6.60 -16.20 -21.01
CA VAL A 195 -6.91 -17.64 -21.04
C VAL A 195 -6.68 -18.23 -22.43
N GLU A 196 -7.02 -17.52 -23.50
CA GLU A 196 -6.73 -17.99 -24.86
C GLU A 196 -5.21 -18.18 -25.06
N ARG A 197 -4.40 -17.21 -24.62
CA ARG A 197 -2.94 -17.30 -24.64
C ARG A 197 -2.45 -18.49 -23.81
N PHE A 198 -2.95 -18.66 -22.59
CA PHE A 198 -2.59 -19.79 -21.72
C PHE A 198 -2.89 -21.14 -22.40
N LYS A 199 -4.11 -21.33 -22.91
CA LYS A 199 -4.53 -22.58 -23.56
C LYS A 199 -3.64 -22.92 -24.74
N LYS A 200 -3.27 -21.93 -25.55
CA LYS A 200 -2.38 -22.12 -26.71
C LYS A 200 -1.00 -22.64 -26.28
N VAL A 201 -0.42 -22.06 -25.23
CA VAL A 201 0.87 -22.49 -24.68
C VAL A 201 0.76 -23.88 -24.06
N ALA A 202 -0.24 -24.10 -23.18
CA ALA A 202 -0.46 -25.36 -22.49
C ALA A 202 -0.66 -26.54 -23.46
N ASN A 203 -1.52 -26.38 -24.48
CA ASN A 203 -1.74 -27.42 -25.50
C ASN A 203 -0.46 -27.77 -26.26
N SER A 204 0.38 -26.76 -26.57
CA SER A 204 1.66 -26.99 -27.24
C SER A 204 2.64 -27.75 -26.35
N LEU A 205 2.68 -27.47 -25.04
CA LEU A 205 3.53 -28.15 -24.08
C LEU A 205 3.09 -29.60 -23.86
N GLN A 206 1.79 -29.84 -23.70
CA GLN A 206 1.22 -31.17 -23.55
C GLN A 206 1.47 -32.04 -24.79
N ALA A 207 1.30 -31.49 -26.00
CA ALA A 207 1.62 -32.20 -27.25
C ALA A 207 3.11 -32.57 -27.35
N LYS A 208 4.00 -31.85 -26.67
CA LYS A 208 5.43 -32.12 -26.58
C LYS A 208 5.82 -32.97 -25.36
N GLY A 209 4.84 -33.42 -24.56
CA GLY A 209 5.07 -34.19 -23.33
C GLY A 209 5.79 -33.42 -22.22
N GLN A 210 5.78 -32.09 -22.27
CA GLN A 210 6.40 -31.26 -21.24
C GLN A 210 5.47 -31.08 -20.04
N LYS A 211 6.03 -31.10 -18.83
CA LYS A 211 5.30 -30.92 -17.57
C LYS A 211 5.49 -29.54 -16.93
N VAL A 212 6.38 -28.71 -17.47
CA VAL A 212 6.70 -27.40 -16.92
C VAL A 212 6.13 -26.32 -17.83
N PHE A 213 5.33 -25.42 -17.26
CA PHE A 213 4.88 -24.20 -17.91
C PHE A 213 5.97 -23.13 -17.74
N PRO A 214 6.60 -22.65 -18.83
CA PRO A 214 7.73 -21.72 -18.73
C PRO A 214 7.38 -20.46 -17.95
N GLY A 215 8.23 -20.08 -16.99
CA GLY A 215 8.06 -18.86 -16.20
C GLY A 215 8.12 -17.62 -17.08
N GLY A 216 8.83 -17.70 -18.20
CA GLY A 216 8.79 -16.71 -19.26
C GLY A 216 7.42 -16.45 -19.86
N GLU A 217 6.67 -17.49 -20.18
CA GLU A 217 5.31 -17.36 -20.71
C GLU A 217 4.34 -16.91 -19.61
N ALA A 218 4.54 -17.36 -18.37
CA ALA A 218 3.78 -16.87 -17.21
C ALA A 218 4.02 -15.37 -16.98
N PHE A 219 5.24 -14.90 -17.19
CA PHE A 219 5.58 -13.48 -17.09
C PHE A 219 4.96 -12.67 -18.22
N THR A 220 4.90 -13.20 -19.45
CA THR A 220 4.19 -12.56 -20.57
C THR A 220 2.68 -12.47 -20.29
N LEU A 221 2.07 -13.56 -19.80
CA LEU A 221 0.68 -13.57 -19.34
C LEU A 221 0.43 -12.45 -18.32
N TYR A 222 1.30 -12.31 -17.33
CA TYR A 222 1.23 -11.25 -16.33
C TYR A 222 1.41 -9.84 -16.92
N SER A 223 2.54 -9.57 -17.55
CA SER A 223 2.95 -8.22 -17.96
C SER A 223 2.19 -7.67 -19.17
N THR A 224 1.81 -8.55 -20.12
CA THR A 224 1.18 -8.13 -21.38
C THR A 224 -0.34 -8.29 -21.33
N TYR A 225 -0.83 -9.37 -20.73
CA TYR A 225 -2.26 -9.71 -20.74
C TYR A 225 -2.95 -9.40 -19.41
N GLY A 226 -2.23 -8.88 -18.40
CA GLY A 226 -2.77 -8.64 -17.06
C GLY A 226 -3.17 -9.93 -16.33
N PHE A 227 -2.69 -11.08 -16.81
CA PHE A 227 -3.11 -12.40 -16.39
C PHE A 227 -2.26 -12.91 -15.23
N PRO A 228 -2.80 -13.01 -14.01
CA PRO A 228 -1.98 -13.06 -12.82
C PRO A 228 -1.35 -14.45 -12.60
N LEU A 229 -0.21 -14.48 -11.91
CA LEU A 229 0.59 -15.71 -11.71
C LEU A 229 -0.18 -16.79 -10.95
N ASP A 230 -0.94 -16.40 -9.92
CA ASP A 230 -1.76 -17.31 -9.12
C ASP A 230 -2.78 -18.08 -9.96
N LEU A 231 -3.40 -17.40 -10.92
CA LEU A 231 -4.34 -18.02 -11.84
C LEU A 231 -3.64 -18.89 -12.87
N THR A 232 -2.46 -18.45 -13.35
CA THR A 232 -1.62 -19.24 -14.26
C THR A 232 -1.17 -20.55 -13.62
N GLN A 233 -0.76 -20.50 -12.35
CA GLN A 233 -0.40 -21.67 -11.55
C GLN A 233 -1.57 -22.63 -11.40
N LEU A 234 -2.73 -22.10 -10.99
CA LEU A 234 -3.94 -22.90 -10.83
C LEU A 234 -4.35 -23.58 -12.14
N MET A 235 -4.33 -22.84 -13.25
CA MET A 235 -4.66 -23.38 -14.57
C MET A 235 -3.64 -24.42 -15.05
N ALA A 236 -2.36 -24.23 -14.74
CA ALA A 236 -1.32 -25.19 -15.05
C ALA A 236 -1.56 -26.51 -14.30
N GLU A 237 -1.84 -26.44 -12.99
CA GLU A 237 -2.13 -27.60 -12.16
C GLU A 237 -3.32 -28.41 -12.69
N GLU A 238 -4.42 -27.72 -13.08
CA GLU A 238 -5.62 -28.36 -13.65
C GLU A 238 -5.34 -29.16 -14.93
N VAL A 239 -4.30 -28.80 -15.69
CA VAL A 239 -3.91 -29.50 -16.93
C VAL A 239 -2.64 -30.35 -16.75
N GLY A 240 -2.22 -30.59 -15.50
CA GLY A 240 -1.07 -31.42 -15.15
C GLY A 240 0.29 -30.78 -15.45
N LEU A 241 0.35 -29.44 -15.52
CA LEU A 241 1.56 -28.65 -15.68
C LEU A 241 1.94 -27.97 -14.35
N GLN A 242 3.22 -27.69 -14.17
CA GLN A 242 3.74 -26.89 -13.06
C GLN A 242 4.41 -25.62 -13.60
N VAL A 243 4.04 -24.46 -13.09
CA VAL A 243 4.68 -23.19 -13.52
C VAL A 243 6.07 -23.09 -12.91
N ASP A 244 7.05 -22.72 -13.73
CA ASP A 244 8.38 -22.32 -13.26
C ASP A 244 8.30 -20.94 -12.58
N ALA A 245 7.98 -20.95 -11.29
CA ALA A 245 7.83 -19.76 -10.47
C ALA A 245 9.17 -19.03 -10.25
N GLU A 246 10.29 -19.74 -10.29
CA GLU A 246 11.63 -19.15 -10.12
C GLU A 246 12.02 -18.34 -11.37
N GLU A 247 11.80 -18.90 -12.57
CA GLU A 247 12.02 -18.16 -13.81
C GLU A 247 11.06 -16.97 -13.92
N PHE A 248 9.79 -17.14 -13.55
CA PHE A 248 8.84 -16.02 -13.47
C PHE A 248 9.38 -14.92 -12.56
N LYS A 249 9.81 -15.27 -11.34
CA LYS A 249 10.34 -14.31 -10.37
C LYS A 249 11.57 -13.59 -10.91
N ARG A 250 12.52 -14.32 -11.53
CA ARG A 250 13.70 -13.73 -12.16
C ARG A 250 13.32 -12.73 -13.26
N LYS A 251 12.32 -13.05 -14.10
CA LYS A 251 11.84 -12.12 -15.15
C LYS A 251 11.05 -10.95 -14.59
N PHE A 252 10.25 -11.20 -13.54
CA PHE A 252 9.52 -10.17 -12.83
C PHE A 252 10.46 -9.18 -12.16
N ASP A 253 11.48 -9.67 -11.45
CA ASP A 253 12.53 -8.87 -10.82
C ASP A 253 13.35 -8.12 -11.88
N ALA A 254 13.67 -8.77 -13.01
CA ALA A 254 14.37 -8.11 -14.12
C ALA A 254 13.51 -7.04 -14.82
N HIS A 255 12.20 -7.27 -14.98
CA HIS A 255 11.27 -6.27 -15.52
C HIS A 255 11.04 -5.14 -14.54
N ARG A 256 10.95 -5.44 -13.24
CA ARG A 256 10.89 -4.43 -12.19
C ARG A 256 12.16 -3.59 -12.22
N ALA A 257 13.34 -4.22 -12.22
CA ALA A 257 14.64 -3.56 -12.39
C ALA A 257 14.77 -2.80 -13.72
N ALA A 258 14.16 -3.28 -14.81
CA ALA A 258 14.16 -2.60 -16.11
C ALA A 258 13.21 -1.38 -16.14
N SER A 259 12.04 -1.49 -15.50
CA SER A 259 11.11 -0.38 -15.27
C SER A 259 11.66 0.63 -14.26
N GLU A 260 12.49 0.17 -13.33
CA GLU A 260 13.32 0.97 -12.43
C GLU A 260 14.51 1.59 -13.17
N ASN A 261 15.05 0.96 -14.23
CA ASN A 261 16.23 1.44 -14.97
C ASN A 261 15.98 2.64 -15.89
N THR A 262 14.74 3.13 -16.03
CA THR A 262 14.49 4.48 -16.57
C THR A 262 14.53 5.55 -15.46
N SER A 263 14.78 5.18 -14.19
CA SER A 263 14.71 6.10 -13.05
C SER A 263 15.39 5.63 -11.74
N PHE A 264 16.43 4.80 -11.69
CA PHE A 264 17.00 4.41 -10.38
C PHE A 264 18.53 4.21 -10.39
N LYS A 265 19.26 5.32 -10.17
CA LYS A 265 20.63 5.31 -9.62
C LYS A 265 20.77 6.41 -8.57
N GLN A 266 20.09 6.26 -7.44
CA GLN A 266 20.47 6.77 -6.12
C GLN A 266 19.39 6.32 -5.12
N GLY A 267 19.63 5.25 -4.35
CA GLY A 267 18.69 4.80 -3.31
C GLY A 267 18.58 3.27 -3.08
N GLY A 268 19.50 2.45 -3.59
CA GLY A 268 19.37 0.99 -3.57
C GLY A 268 19.90 0.24 -2.33
N ALA A 269 20.33 0.93 -1.26
CA ALA A 269 20.99 0.25 -0.14
C ALA A 269 20.01 -0.38 0.88
N GLY A 270 18.80 0.16 1.03
CA GLY A 270 17.85 -0.22 2.09
C GLY A 270 17.42 -1.70 2.12
N ALA A 271 17.27 -2.36 0.96
CA ALA A 271 16.81 -3.75 0.92
C ALA A 271 17.87 -4.79 1.33
N VAL A 272 19.17 -4.45 1.17
CA VAL A 272 20.29 -5.36 1.47
C VAL A 272 20.67 -5.33 2.95
N TYR A 273 20.45 -4.19 3.62
CA TYR A 273 20.83 -3.96 5.03
C TYR A 273 19.62 -3.87 5.98
N ALA A 274 18.43 -4.25 5.50
CA ALA A 274 17.23 -4.35 6.32
C ALA A 274 17.50 -5.24 7.54
N LEU A 275 17.14 -4.76 8.73
CA LEU A 275 17.31 -5.54 9.95
C LEU A 275 16.13 -6.53 10.10
N PRO A 276 16.36 -7.85 10.07
CA PRO A 276 15.29 -8.85 10.11
C PRO A 276 14.51 -8.85 11.45
N PRO A 277 13.25 -9.30 11.49
CA PRO A 277 12.42 -9.28 12.70
C PRO A 277 13.03 -10.00 13.92
N ASP A 278 13.72 -11.12 13.72
CA ASP A 278 14.41 -11.85 14.78
C ASP A 278 15.59 -11.04 15.36
N GLN A 279 16.31 -10.30 14.52
CA GLN A 279 17.41 -9.44 14.97
C GLN A 279 16.90 -8.20 15.71
N ARG A 280 15.73 -7.66 15.33
CA ARG A 280 15.04 -6.60 16.09
C ARG A 280 14.67 -7.08 17.49
N HIS A 281 14.11 -8.29 17.58
CA HIS A 281 13.79 -8.91 18.86
C HIS A 281 15.05 -9.11 19.72
N LEU A 282 16.16 -9.53 19.12
CA LEU A 282 17.44 -9.68 19.82
C LEU A 282 18.00 -8.35 20.33
N LEU A 283 17.88 -7.25 19.58
CA LEU A 283 18.24 -5.91 20.05
C LEU A 283 17.40 -5.48 21.25
N ALA A 284 16.07 -5.58 21.13
CA ALA A 284 15.14 -5.09 22.14
C ALA A 284 15.18 -5.92 23.44
N GLN A 285 15.14 -7.25 23.35
CA GLN A 285 14.99 -8.12 24.52
C GLN A 285 16.32 -8.57 25.10
N SER A 286 17.22 -9.10 24.24
CA SER A 286 18.48 -9.68 24.70
C SER A 286 19.54 -8.62 24.96
N ARG A 287 19.70 -7.66 24.05
CA ARG A 287 20.67 -6.57 24.17
C ARG A 287 20.14 -5.34 24.92
N LYS A 288 18.83 -5.28 25.20
CA LYS A 288 18.15 -4.18 25.91
C LYS A 288 18.40 -2.81 25.30
N VAL A 289 18.50 -2.74 23.97
CA VAL A 289 18.62 -1.47 23.24
C VAL A 289 17.23 -0.85 23.14
N PRO A 290 17.01 0.37 23.66
CA PRO A 290 15.73 1.06 23.55
C PRO A 290 15.45 1.49 22.09
N PRO A 291 14.17 1.75 21.74
CA PRO A 291 13.81 2.46 20.51
C PRO A 291 14.69 3.68 20.26
N THR A 292 15.01 3.95 18.99
CA THR A 292 15.75 5.16 18.63
C THR A 292 14.83 6.37 18.79
N ASP A 293 15.23 7.36 19.58
CA ASP A 293 14.55 8.65 19.66
C ASP A 293 14.94 9.52 18.46
N ASP A 294 14.02 9.69 17.52
CA ASP A 294 14.22 10.47 16.30
C ASP A 294 13.43 11.80 16.30
N SER A 295 12.97 12.26 17.47
CA SER A 295 12.18 13.50 17.61
C SER A 295 12.91 14.74 17.07
N ALA A 296 14.24 14.79 17.25
CA ALA A 296 15.11 15.87 16.78
C ALA A 296 15.13 16.05 15.25
N LYS A 297 14.58 15.11 14.47
CA LYS A 297 14.49 15.26 13.00
C LYS A 297 13.62 16.45 12.56
N TYR A 298 12.74 16.93 13.44
CA TYR A 298 11.92 18.11 13.21
C TYR A 298 12.56 19.42 13.69
N GLU A 299 13.64 19.34 14.48
CA GLU A 299 14.33 20.50 15.06
C GLU A 299 15.41 21.04 14.11
N TRP A 300 14.97 21.63 13.00
CA TRP A 300 15.89 22.27 12.05
C TRP A 300 15.29 23.58 11.56
N ASN A 301 16.09 24.64 11.61
CA ASN A 301 15.63 25.96 11.25
C ASN A 301 16.37 26.50 10.02
N VAL A 302 15.66 26.53 8.90
CA VAL A 302 16.09 27.23 7.70
C VAL A 302 15.06 28.33 7.46
N MET A 303 15.23 29.47 8.12
CA MET A 303 14.31 30.63 7.97
C MET A 303 14.55 31.42 6.68
N ASN A 304 15.76 31.34 6.10
CA ASN A 304 16.13 32.12 4.93
C ASN A 304 16.77 31.24 3.85
N GLN A 305 16.24 31.31 2.62
CA GLN A 305 16.78 30.60 1.48
C GLN A 305 18.22 31.04 1.13
N ALA A 306 18.60 32.28 1.42
CA ALA A 306 19.97 32.76 1.29
C ALA A 306 20.94 32.12 2.29
N ALA A 307 20.45 31.54 3.39
CA ALA A 307 21.24 30.81 4.38
C ALA A 307 21.52 29.34 3.98
N LEU A 308 21.00 28.86 2.85
CA LEU A 308 21.26 27.49 2.34
C LEU A 308 22.53 27.36 1.49
N MET A 309 23.26 28.44 1.27
CA MET A 309 24.46 28.42 0.42
C MET A 309 25.61 27.59 1.01
N THR A 310 25.62 27.37 2.33
CA THR A 310 26.61 26.51 3.01
C THR A 310 25.95 25.71 4.13
N GLN A 311 26.43 24.47 4.33
CA GLN A 311 26.03 23.58 5.43
C GLN A 311 26.19 24.25 6.82
N ASP A 312 27.14 25.19 6.95
CA ASP A 312 27.45 25.91 8.18
C ASP A 312 26.42 27.00 8.57
N ALA A 313 25.51 27.35 7.65
CA ALA A 313 24.51 28.41 7.85
C ALA A 313 23.13 27.89 8.27
N VAL A 314 22.95 26.56 8.38
CA VAL A 314 21.72 25.96 8.92
C VAL A 314 21.79 25.91 10.44
N GLU A 315 20.90 26.65 11.11
CA GLU A 315 20.72 26.60 12.55
C GLU A 315 20.04 25.28 12.94
N ALA A 316 20.83 24.23 13.11
CA ALA A 316 20.43 22.98 13.75
C ALA A 316 21.35 22.71 14.93
N ALA A 317 20.80 22.61 16.14
CA ALA A 317 21.59 22.34 17.34
C ALA A 317 22.23 20.94 17.20
N PRO A 318 23.57 20.81 17.37
CA PRO A 318 24.21 19.50 17.29
C PRO A 318 23.70 18.63 18.44
N ILE A 319 23.09 17.50 18.10
CA ILE A 319 22.71 16.49 19.09
C ILE A 319 23.91 15.56 19.35
N LYS A 320 24.12 15.18 20.60
CA LYS A 320 25.07 14.10 20.94
C LYS A 320 24.30 12.79 20.98
N ALA A 321 24.77 11.80 20.23
CA ALA A 321 24.18 10.47 20.17
C ALA A 321 25.23 9.41 20.51
N LYS A 322 24.76 8.21 20.87
CA LYS A 322 25.60 7.07 21.21
C LYS A 322 25.32 5.92 20.25
N VAL A 323 26.39 5.27 19.77
CA VAL A 323 26.28 4.06 18.96
C VAL A 323 25.78 2.92 19.83
N MET A 324 24.61 2.40 19.52
CA MET A 324 23.99 1.30 20.26
C MET A 324 24.31 -0.06 19.66
N ALA A 325 24.37 -0.13 18.32
CA ALA A 325 24.73 -1.34 17.60
C ALA A 325 25.24 -1.01 16.19
N ILE A 326 26.05 -1.91 15.63
CA ILE A 326 26.49 -1.86 14.23
C ILE A 326 26.10 -3.17 13.55
N TRP A 327 25.39 -3.10 12.43
CA TRP A 327 24.87 -4.25 11.69
C TRP A 327 25.54 -4.35 10.32
N ASP A 328 26.20 -5.48 10.03
CA ASP A 328 26.94 -5.69 8.77
C ASP A 328 26.08 -6.33 7.64
N GLY A 329 24.77 -6.43 7.85
CA GLY A 329 23.86 -7.16 6.96
C GLY A 329 23.62 -8.62 7.37
N LYS A 330 24.46 -9.19 8.25
CA LYS A 330 24.36 -10.59 8.70
C LYS A 330 24.45 -10.76 10.21
N ARG A 331 25.25 -9.95 10.88
CA ARG A 331 25.49 -10.00 12.33
C ARG A 331 25.78 -8.62 12.90
N PHE A 332 25.70 -8.52 14.22
CA PHE A 332 26.17 -7.33 14.93
C PHE A 332 27.70 -7.36 15.06
N ALA A 333 28.34 -6.29 14.60
CA ALA A 333 29.78 -6.09 14.68
C ALA A 333 30.12 -5.16 15.86
N PRO A 334 31.20 -5.44 16.62
CA PRO A 334 31.60 -4.57 17.73
C PRO A 334 32.22 -3.24 17.27
N GLU A 335 32.73 -3.20 16.03
CA GLU A 335 33.39 -2.05 15.44
C GLU A 335 33.32 -2.09 13.90
N VAL A 336 33.51 -0.93 13.27
CA VAL A 336 33.74 -0.77 11.83
C VAL A 336 34.91 0.19 11.62
N THR A 337 35.84 -0.14 10.71
CA THR A 337 37.04 0.65 10.44
C THR A 337 37.10 1.02 8.97
N ALA A 338 37.66 2.20 8.65
CA ALA A 338 37.92 2.61 7.28
C ALA A 338 38.84 1.60 6.57
N VAL A 339 38.42 1.11 5.40
CA VAL A 339 39.18 0.12 4.61
C VAL A 339 39.70 0.79 3.34
N ALA A 340 41.00 0.62 3.05
CA ALA A 340 41.60 1.06 1.80
C ALA A 340 41.34 0.02 0.69
N SER A 341 40.14 -0.02 0.09
CA SER A 341 39.90 -0.88 -1.09
C SER A 341 39.02 -0.20 -2.14
N PRO A 342 39.27 -0.40 -3.45
CA PRO A 342 38.65 0.36 -4.56
C PRO A 342 37.32 -0.25 -5.06
N THR A 343 36.83 -1.33 -4.46
CA THR A 343 35.52 -1.91 -4.78
C THR A 343 34.54 -1.52 -3.68
N GLY A 344 33.82 -0.42 -3.88
CA GLY A 344 32.86 0.11 -2.91
C GLY A 344 31.72 -0.87 -2.65
N GLU A 345 31.76 -1.56 -1.51
CA GLU A 345 30.63 -2.32 -0.95
C GLU A 345 30.91 -2.79 0.51
N ASN A 346 31.49 -1.92 1.35
CA ASN A 346 31.55 -2.15 2.80
C ASN A 346 30.51 -1.27 3.52
N LEU A 347 29.25 -1.40 3.13
CA LEU A 347 28.17 -0.70 3.82
C LEU A 347 27.81 -1.47 5.09
N VAL A 348 27.51 -0.73 6.15
CA VAL A 348 26.95 -1.25 7.41
C VAL A 348 25.82 -0.31 7.85
N ALA A 349 24.93 -0.80 8.69
CA ALA A 349 23.90 0.02 9.34
C ALA A 349 24.30 0.33 10.79
N VAL A 350 24.39 1.61 11.12
CA VAL A 350 24.66 2.08 12.48
C VAL A 350 23.34 2.46 13.16
N ILE A 351 23.12 1.95 14.36
CA ILE A 351 21.94 2.24 15.18
C ILE A 351 22.37 3.14 16.33
N LEU A 352 21.65 4.24 16.51
CA LEU A 352 21.90 5.23 17.57
C LEU A 352 20.78 5.18 18.62
N ASP A 353 21.06 5.68 19.82
CA ASP A 353 20.05 5.91 20.86
C ASP A 353 19.08 7.03 20.47
N LYS A 354 19.59 8.07 19.83
CA LYS A 354 18.81 9.16 19.24
C LYS A 354 19.44 9.72 17.97
N THR A 355 18.64 10.32 17.10
CA THR A 355 19.13 10.87 15.83
C THR A 355 18.31 12.06 15.35
N CYS A 356 18.96 12.97 14.61
CA CYS A 356 18.30 14.05 13.89
C CYS A 356 18.00 13.66 12.44
N PHE A 357 18.42 12.48 11.96
CA PHE A 357 18.16 12.00 10.61
C PHE A 357 16.69 11.59 10.44
N TYR A 358 16.07 12.02 9.34
CA TYR A 358 14.80 11.48 8.89
C TYR A 358 15.05 10.16 8.17
N ALA A 359 14.44 9.08 8.65
CA ALA A 359 14.44 7.81 7.95
C ALA A 359 13.34 7.75 6.90
N GLU A 360 13.58 7.05 5.80
CA GLU A 360 12.59 6.87 4.73
C GLU A 360 11.26 6.34 5.28
N GLN A 361 10.21 7.14 5.09
CA GLN A 361 8.84 6.80 5.44
C GLN A 361 7.88 7.81 4.78
N GLY A 362 6.61 7.42 4.63
CA GLY A 362 5.56 8.33 4.14
C GLY A 362 5.80 8.88 2.73
N GLY A 363 6.56 8.16 1.90
CA GLY A 363 6.93 8.57 0.54
C GLY A 363 8.15 9.50 0.45
N GLN A 364 8.65 10.05 1.56
CA GLN A 364 9.90 10.83 1.55
C GLN A 364 11.11 9.92 1.75
N ILE A 365 12.10 10.04 0.85
CA ILE A 365 13.38 9.32 0.98
C ILE A 365 14.18 9.77 2.20
N GLY A 366 14.97 8.86 2.76
CA GLY A 366 15.77 9.10 3.95
C GLY A 366 16.85 10.17 3.77
N ASP A 367 17.32 10.72 4.88
CA ASP A 367 18.43 11.64 4.92
C ASP A 367 19.78 10.97 4.72
N VAL A 368 20.73 11.79 4.26
CA VAL A 368 22.14 11.45 4.11
C VAL A 368 22.97 12.44 4.92
N GLY A 369 24.23 12.11 5.20
CA GLY A 369 25.08 12.96 6.01
C GLY A 369 26.28 12.22 6.58
N ARG A 370 26.70 12.61 7.78
CA ARG A 370 27.84 12.00 8.48
C ARG A 370 27.54 11.76 9.95
N LEU A 371 28.17 10.73 10.53
CA LEU A 371 28.29 10.56 11.97
C LEU A 371 29.73 10.86 12.36
N VAL A 372 29.95 11.83 13.26
CA VAL A 372 31.28 12.36 13.57
C VAL A 372 31.60 12.15 15.05
N ASP A 373 32.62 11.36 15.35
CA ASP A 373 33.20 11.32 16.69
C ASP A 373 34.19 12.48 16.85
N LEU A 374 33.79 13.49 17.62
CA LEU A 374 34.61 14.69 17.82
C LEU A 374 35.92 14.41 18.58
N SER A 375 36.00 13.32 19.35
CA SER A 375 37.18 12.98 20.15
C SER A 375 38.26 12.31 19.32
N SER A 376 37.90 11.32 18.50
CA SER A 376 38.83 10.57 17.66
C SER A 376 38.94 11.13 16.24
N GLN A 377 38.07 12.07 15.86
CA GLN A 377 37.92 12.58 14.50
C GLN A 377 37.59 11.46 13.49
N ALA A 378 36.95 10.38 13.96
CA ALA A 378 36.42 9.32 13.12
C ALA A 378 35.10 9.79 12.46
N GLU A 379 34.93 9.43 11.20
CA GLU A 379 33.81 9.85 10.36
C GLU A 379 33.21 8.65 9.64
N PHE A 380 31.89 8.53 9.76
CA PHE A 380 31.06 7.57 9.04
C PHE A 380 30.15 8.33 8.09
N GLU A 381 30.22 8.02 6.80
CA GLU A 381 29.38 8.63 5.77
C GLU A 381 28.07 7.84 5.64
N VAL A 382 26.95 8.51 5.92
CA VAL A 382 25.59 7.96 5.81
C VAL A 382 25.07 8.26 4.41
N VAL A 383 24.80 7.21 3.63
CA VAL A 383 24.31 7.31 2.25
C VAL A 383 22.81 7.04 2.15
N ASP A 384 22.22 6.44 3.17
CA ASP A 384 20.79 6.13 3.26
C ASP A 384 20.37 5.99 4.74
N SER A 385 19.12 6.36 5.05
CA SER A 385 18.54 6.26 6.39
C SER A 385 17.19 5.56 6.32
N GLN A 386 17.06 4.43 7.00
CA GLN A 386 15.90 3.54 6.87
C GLN A 386 15.28 3.22 8.23
N LYS A 387 13.96 3.07 8.28
CA LYS A 387 13.24 2.69 9.50
C LYS A 387 13.04 1.18 9.55
N SER A 388 13.34 0.57 10.68
CA SER A 388 13.20 -0.87 10.87
C SER A 388 12.58 -1.20 12.23
N GLY A 389 11.25 -1.24 12.27
CA GLY A 389 10.50 -1.26 13.53
C GLY A 389 10.70 0.05 14.28
N ASP A 390 11.15 -0.03 15.52
CA ASP A 390 11.40 1.14 16.38
C ASP A 390 12.85 1.65 16.33
N PHE A 391 13.65 1.15 15.38
CA PHE A 391 15.06 1.52 15.22
C PHE A 391 15.29 2.27 13.90
N ILE A 392 16.19 3.26 13.95
CA ILE A 392 16.66 3.98 12.76
C ILE A 392 18.03 3.44 12.34
N LEU A 393 18.12 3.00 11.09
CA LEU A 393 19.31 2.45 10.47
C LEU A 393 20.02 3.53 9.66
N HIS A 394 21.23 3.91 10.05
CA HIS A 394 22.08 4.82 9.30
C HIS A 394 23.02 3.98 8.43
N ILE A 395 22.67 3.81 7.16
CA ILE A 395 23.36 2.92 6.23
C ILE A 395 24.47 3.70 5.54
N GLY A 396 25.70 3.17 5.60
CA GLY A 396 26.86 3.94 5.21
C GLY A 396 28.17 3.19 5.34
N SER A 397 29.28 3.91 5.20
CA SER A 397 30.62 3.35 5.35
C SER A 397 31.55 4.28 6.11
N MET A 398 32.60 3.73 6.71
CA MET A 398 33.62 4.52 7.39
C MET A 398 34.50 5.24 6.36
N SER A 399 34.48 6.58 6.38
CA SER A 399 35.37 7.40 5.57
C SER A 399 36.72 7.62 6.27
N LYS A 400 36.74 7.65 7.61
CA LYS A 400 37.95 7.90 8.40
C LYS A 400 37.88 7.28 9.80
N GLY A 401 38.95 6.61 10.23
CA GLY A 401 39.08 6.09 11.60
C GLY A 401 38.28 4.80 11.85
N THR A 402 37.91 4.57 13.11
CA THR A 402 37.16 3.39 13.58
C THR A 402 35.99 3.85 14.44
N LEU A 403 34.80 3.33 14.17
CA LEU A 403 33.62 3.52 15.00
C LEU A 403 33.30 2.24 15.79
N ARG A 404 33.00 2.36 17.08
CA ARG A 404 32.73 1.23 17.98
C ARG A 404 31.34 1.35 18.58
N GLU A 405 30.75 0.21 18.95
CA GLU A 405 29.59 0.23 19.82
C GLU A 405 29.93 0.95 21.15
N GLY A 406 29.03 1.83 21.58
CA GLY A 406 29.21 2.66 22.76
C GLY A 406 29.90 4.01 22.52
N THR A 407 30.45 4.26 21.33
CA THR A 407 31.05 5.56 20.98
C THR A 407 30.00 6.68 21.02
N GLU A 408 30.35 7.81 21.62
CA GLU A 408 29.58 9.05 21.51
C GLU A 408 30.00 9.82 20.26
N LEU A 409 29.02 10.31 19.51
CA LEU A 409 29.22 11.02 18.24
C LEU A 409 28.16 12.09 18.02
N VAL A 410 28.35 12.89 16.97
CA VAL A 410 27.40 13.88 16.49
C VAL A 410 26.88 13.45 15.11
N PRO A 411 25.58 13.13 14.95
CA PRO A 411 24.96 12.97 13.65
C PRO A 411 24.78 14.34 12.99
N ALA A 412 25.29 14.48 11.77
CA ALA A 412 25.27 15.69 10.96
C ALA A 412 24.61 15.41 9.61
N VAL A 413 23.36 15.85 9.45
CA VAL A 413 22.55 15.67 8.24
C VAL A 413 22.97 16.66 7.16
N ASP A 414 22.94 16.27 5.89
CA ASP A 414 22.98 17.20 4.76
C ASP A 414 21.67 18.01 4.69
N TYR A 415 21.68 19.21 5.29
CA TYR A 415 20.49 20.04 5.40
C TYR A 415 20.12 20.73 4.10
N VAL A 416 21.07 20.91 3.18
CA VAL A 416 20.79 21.41 1.82
C VAL A 416 19.92 20.40 1.09
N ARG A 417 20.28 19.12 1.15
CA ARG A 417 19.46 18.04 0.61
C ARG A 417 18.11 17.93 1.33
N ARG A 418 18.09 17.98 2.67
CA ARG A 418 16.83 17.94 3.44
C ARG A 418 15.89 19.06 3.05
N PHE A 419 16.40 20.28 2.87
CA PHE A 419 15.57 21.41 2.48
C PHE A 419 14.91 21.19 1.11
N ARG A 420 15.66 20.69 0.12
CA ARG A 420 15.10 20.33 -1.20
C ARG A 420 14.03 19.23 -1.11
N LEU A 421 14.21 18.26 -0.22
CA LEU A 421 13.18 17.26 0.07
C LEU A 421 11.96 17.90 0.73
N ALA A 422 12.15 18.79 1.69
CA ALA A 422 11.05 19.50 2.34
C ALA A 422 10.29 20.43 1.38
N GLN A 423 10.95 21.01 0.38
CA GLN A 423 10.31 21.75 -0.72
C GLN A 423 9.37 20.85 -1.52
N HIS A 424 9.87 19.71 -2.00
CA HIS A 424 9.05 18.75 -2.73
C HIS A 424 7.96 18.13 -1.85
N HIS A 425 8.22 17.90 -0.57
CA HIS A 425 7.21 17.37 0.35
C HIS A 425 6.09 18.38 0.56
N THR A 426 6.41 19.62 0.94
CA THR A 426 5.42 20.69 1.10
C THR A 426 4.67 20.97 -0.21
N GLY A 427 5.36 20.90 -1.35
CA GLY A 427 4.75 20.96 -2.68
C GLY A 427 3.79 19.81 -2.97
N THR A 428 4.01 18.62 -2.42
CA THR A 428 3.09 17.48 -2.53
C THR A 428 1.77 17.77 -1.79
N HIS A 429 1.82 18.35 -0.59
CA HIS A 429 0.63 18.77 0.16
C HIS A 429 -0.18 19.84 -0.58
N LEU A 430 0.52 20.82 -1.17
CA LEU A 430 -0.12 21.87 -1.96
C LEU A 430 -0.69 21.31 -3.28
N LEU A 431 -0.01 20.36 -3.93
CA LEU A 431 -0.50 19.69 -5.13
C LEU A 431 -1.77 18.87 -4.85
N ASN A 432 -1.78 18.08 -3.77
CA ASN A 432 -2.96 17.30 -3.36
C ASN A 432 -4.16 18.23 -3.12
N PHE A 433 -3.94 19.32 -2.39
CA PHE A 433 -4.93 20.35 -2.15
C PHE A 433 -5.43 21.01 -3.45
N ALA A 434 -4.51 21.43 -4.32
CA ALA A 434 -4.84 22.07 -5.59
C ALA A 434 -5.62 21.15 -6.55
N LEU A 435 -5.24 19.87 -6.65
CA LEU A 435 -5.97 18.87 -7.43
C LEU A 435 -7.41 18.73 -6.94
N ARG A 436 -7.61 18.67 -5.62
CA ARG A 436 -8.95 18.60 -5.02
C ARG A 436 -9.77 19.84 -5.36
N GLU A 437 -9.21 21.03 -5.14
CA GLU A 437 -9.91 22.29 -5.40
C GLU A 437 -10.31 22.45 -6.87
N VAL A 438 -9.40 22.15 -7.80
CA VAL A 438 -9.68 22.32 -9.24
C VAL A 438 -10.68 21.27 -9.73
N LEU A 439 -10.45 19.98 -9.42
CA LEU A 439 -11.25 18.90 -9.99
C LEU A 439 -12.65 18.83 -9.40
N ILE A 440 -12.82 19.04 -8.09
CA ILE A 440 -14.15 19.01 -7.49
C ILE A 440 -14.99 20.21 -7.96
N ARG A 441 -14.39 21.40 -8.09
CA ARG A 441 -15.09 22.57 -8.65
C ARG A 441 -15.52 22.33 -10.11
N LYS A 442 -14.70 21.64 -10.91
CA LYS A 442 -15.03 21.27 -12.31
C LYS A 442 -16.19 20.27 -12.38
N LEU A 443 -16.24 19.29 -11.48
CA LEU A 443 -17.35 18.35 -11.36
C LEU A 443 -18.68 19.07 -11.05
N ARG A 444 -18.67 20.02 -10.11
CA ARG A 444 -19.86 20.78 -9.71
C ARG A 444 -20.35 21.81 -10.74
N SER A 445 -19.46 22.38 -11.54
CA SER A 445 -19.80 23.35 -12.59
C SER A 445 -20.34 22.72 -13.89
N GLY A 446 -20.50 21.38 -13.93
CA GLY A 446 -21.08 20.67 -15.07
C GLY A 446 -20.27 20.77 -16.37
N GLY A 447 -18.97 21.08 -16.27
CA GLY A 447 -18.07 21.16 -17.43
C GLY A 447 -18.35 22.30 -18.41
N LYS A 448 -19.13 23.33 -18.03
CA LYS A 448 -19.32 24.53 -18.86
C LYS A 448 -18.62 25.74 -18.25
N ALA A 449 -17.64 26.27 -18.96
CA ALA A 449 -17.11 27.62 -18.70
C ALA A 449 -18.27 28.62 -18.66
N SER A 450 -18.40 29.35 -17.55
CA SER A 450 -19.50 30.30 -17.34
C SER A 450 -19.43 31.44 -18.35
N ALA A 451 -20.32 31.42 -19.33
CA ALA A 451 -20.64 32.54 -20.19
C ALA A 451 -21.68 33.43 -19.49
N ASN A 452 -21.25 34.29 -18.55
CA ASN A 452 -21.87 35.60 -18.32
C ASN A 452 -21.01 36.45 -17.38
N GLY A 453 -20.74 37.68 -17.84
CA GLY A 453 -19.72 38.56 -17.32
C GLY A 453 -20.01 39.16 -15.95
N ASP A 454 -18.95 39.23 -15.16
CA ASP A 454 -18.79 40.19 -14.07
C ASP A 454 -17.37 40.77 -14.17
N LYS A 455 -17.28 41.99 -14.71
CA LYS A 455 -16.02 42.68 -15.02
C LYS A 455 -15.34 43.18 -13.75
N ARG A 456 -14.29 42.47 -13.32
CA ARG A 456 -13.07 43.07 -12.75
C ARG A 456 -11.88 42.28 -13.30
N GLU A 457 -11.00 42.98 -14.01
CA GLU A 457 -9.75 42.49 -14.60
C GLU A 457 -8.76 42.10 -13.49
N ASP A 458 -8.29 40.85 -13.53
CA ASP A 458 -6.87 40.44 -13.58
C ASP A 458 -6.69 39.00 -13.06
N THR A 459 -5.90 38.22 -13.82
CA THR A 459 -5.55 36.78 -13.70
C THR A 459 -6.60 35.77 -14.20
N ASN A 460 -6.11 34.77 -14.93
CA ASN A 460 -6.87 33.77 -15.70
C ASN A 460 -7.86 32.93 -14.86
N GLY A 461 -9.06 33.49 -14.63
CA GLY A 461 -10.32 32.77 -14.80
C GLY A 461 -10.77 31.78 -13.73
N ILE A 462 -10.09 31.64 -12.59
CA ILE A 462 -10.63 30.94 -11.42
C ILE A 462 -10.58 31.92 -10.23
N ARG A 463 -11.73 32.48 -9.84
CA ARG A 463 -11.85 33.14 -8.53
C ARG A 463 -11.61 32.07 -7.45
N ILE A 464 -10.46 32.09 -6.80
CA ILE A 464 -10.24 31.29 -5.59
C ILE A 464 -11.02 31.97 -4.46
N CYS A 465 -12.05 31.28 -3.99
CA CYS A 465 -12.89 31.64 -2.85
C CYS A 465 -12.06 31.76 -1.57
N GLU A 466 -12.42 32.67 -0.65
CA GLU A 466 -11.82 32.77 0.69
C GLU A 466 -12.12 31.54 1.59
N SER A 467 -12.99 30.63 1.15
CA SER A 467 -13.33 29.38 1.83
C SER A 467 -13.26 28.15 0.91
N CYS A 468 -12.97 26.98 1.49
CA CYS A 468 -12.99 25.70 0.79
C CYS A 468 -14.43 25.20 0.58
N LEU A 469 -14.59 24.18 -0.27
CA LEU A 469 -15.87 23.50 -0.46
C LEU A 469 -16.33 22.85 0.86
N ASN A 470 -17.59 23.04 1.21
CA ASN A 470 -18.20 22.46 2.41
C ASN A 470 -18.27 20.93 2.28
N GLU A 471 -17.61 20.21 3.21
CA GLU A 471 -17.45 18.74 3.14
C GLU A 471 -18.73 17.95 3.32
N LYS A 472 -19.77 18.54 3.95
CA LYS A 472 -21.09 17.91 4.10
C LYS A 472 -21.84 17.68 2.79
N GLU A 473 -21.33 18.22 1.67
CA GLU A 473 -21.94 18.13 0.34
C GLU A 473 -21.15 17.24 -0.63
N LEU A 474 -20.12 16.51 -0.18
CA LEU A 474 -19.39 15.56 -1.01
C LEU A 474 -20.03 14.17 -0.89
N GLU A 475 -20.47 13.58 -2.00
CA GLU A 475 -20.91 12.17 -2.00
C GLU A 475 -19.69 11.22 -1.91
N ASP A 476 -19.88 10.04 -1.29
CA ASP A 476 -18.86 8.99 -1.19
C ASP A 476 -18.40 8.52 -2.59
N GLY A 477 -17.29 9.07 -3.08
CA GLY A 477 -16.73 8.77 -4.40
C GLY A 477 -16.31 9.99 -5.21
N GLU A 478 -16.66 11.20 -4.78
CA GLU A 478 -16.29 12.46 -5.49
C GLU A 478 -14.96 13.07 -5.03
N ASP A 479 -14.30 12.51 -4.00
CA ASP A 479 -13.06 13.07 -3.44
C ASP A 479 -11.78 12.54 -4.12
N ILE A 480 -10.78 13.41 -4.27
CA ILE A 480 -9.50 13.10 -4.92
C ILE A 480 -8.56 12.38 -3.94
N GLN A 481 -8.75 11.07 -3.76
CA GLN A 481 -7.95 10.29 -2.81
C GLN A 481 -6.51 10.06 -3.27
N GLN A 482 -5.55 10.26 -2.39
CA GLN A 482 -4.17 9.82 -2.59
C GLN A 482 -4.09 8.29 -2.71
N LYS A 483 -3.32 7.81 -3.69
CA LYS A 483 -3.03 6.40 -3.98
C LYS A 483 -1.55 6.05 -3.85
N GLY A 484 -0.68 7.06 -3.83
CA GLY A 484 0.77 6.88 -3.69
C GLY A 484 1.47 8.23 -3.70
N SER A 485 2.63 8.30 -3.04
CA SER A 485 3.50 9.47 -3.05
C SER A 485 4.96 9.04 -3.06
N LEU A 486 5.82 9.82 -3.71
CA LEU A 486 7.27 9.72 -3.61
C LEU A 486 7.86 11.13 -3.70
N VAL A 487 8.74 11.45 -2.77
CA VAL A 487 9.44 12.73 -2.67
C VAL A 487 10.94 12.46 -2.79
N GLU A 488 11.53 12.93 -3.89
CA GLU A 488 12.95 12.83 -4.20
C GLU A 488 13.58 14.24 -4.27
N VAL A 489 14.90 14.31 -4.37
CA VAL A 489 15.63 15.60 -4.37
C VAL A 489 15.29 16.46 -5.60
N LYS A 490 15.02 15.83 -6.75
CA LYS A 490 14.80 16.51 -8.03
C LYS A 490 13.34 16.60 -8.46
N ARG A 491 12.45 15.83 -7.84
CA ARG A 491 11.05 15.72 -8.24
C ARG A 491 10.21 15.12 -7.13
N LEU A 492 8.91 15.35 -7.22
CA LEU A 492 7.89 14.61 -6.50
C LEU A 492 6.97 13.87 -7.48
N ARG A 493 6.37 12.80 -7.00
CA ARG A 493 5.41 11.98 -7.72
C ARG A 493 4.20 11.78 -6.83
N PHE A 494 3.03 12.09 -7.35
CA PHE A 494 1.77 11.98 -6.63
C PHE A 494 0.76 11.18 -7.44
N ASP A 495 0.29 10.07 -6.87
CA ASP A 495 -0.72 9.22 -7.47
C ASP A 495 -2.06 9.49 -6.81
N TYR A 496 -3.10 9.71 -7.59
CA TYR A 496 -4.43 10.06 -7.09
C TYR A 496 -5.54 9.29 -7.83
N ALA A 497 -6.71 9.19 -7.18
CA ALA A 497 -7.91 8.62 -7.79
C ALA A 497 -8.42 9.57 -8.89
N GLY A 498 -8.32 9.14 -10.14
CA GLY A 498 -8.74 9.94 -11.30
C GLY A 498 -9.12 9.06 -12.49
N GLU A 499 -10.26 9.33 -13.12
CA GLU A 499 -10.72 8.56 -14.29
C GLU A 499 -10.25 9.13 -15.62
N LYS A 500 -10.17 10.47 -15.72
CA LYS A 500 -9.85 11.18 -16.97
C LYS A 500 -8.51 11.91 -16.86
N PRO A 501 -7.77 12.06 -17.98
CA PRO A 501 -6.61 12.94 -18.06
C PRO A 501 -6.90 14.35 -17.61
N LEU A 502 -5.91 15.00 -17.00
CA LEU A 502 -5.97 16.45 -16.80
C LEU A 502 -5.90 17.12 -18.16
N GLU A 503 -6.85 18.01 -18.45
CA GLU A 503 -6.72 18.89 -19.61
C GLU A 503 -5.64 19.95 -19.33
N ASN A 504 -5.06 20.54 -20.37
CA ASN A 504 -4.02 21.57 -20.18
C ASN A 504 -4.50 22.73 -19.30
N GLU A 505 -5.78 23.10 -19.40
CA GLU A 505 -6.39 24.11 -18.54
C GLU A 505 -6.43 23.67 -17.06
N ASP A 506 -6.66 22.38 -16.78
CA ASP A 506 -6.65 21.82 -15.43
C ASP A 506 -5.24 21.84 -14.84
N ILE A 507 -4.22 21.48 -15.63
CA ILE A 507 -2.81 21.52 -15.22
C ILE A 507 -2.42 22.95 -14.83
N ILE A 508 -2.75 23.93 -15.68
CA ILE A 508 -2.47 25.35 -15.42
C ILE A 508 -3.22 25.82 -14.16
N ALA A 509 -4.48 25.44 -13.99
CA ALA A 509 -5.26 25.78 -12.81
C ALA A 509 -4.65 25.22 -11.52
N VAL A 510 -4.22 23.95 -11.54
CA VAL A 510 -3.56 23.30 -10.40
C VAL A 510 -2.25 23.99 -10.06
N GLU A 511 -1.40 24.29 -11.05
CA GLU A 511 -0.17 25.05 -10.82
C GLU A 511 -0.44 26.43 -10.22
N ASN A 512 -1.46 27.14 -10.71
CA ASN A 512 -1.80 28.47 -10.22
C ASN A 512 -2.23 28.46 -8.76
N VAL A 513 -3.02 27.48 -8.33
CA VAL A 513 -3.39 27.35 -6.90
C VAL A 513 -2.14 27.18 -6.02
N VAL A 514 -1.17 26.37 -6.46
CA VAL A 514 0.09 26.20 -5.72
C VAL A 514 0.89 27.51 -5.71
N LYS A 515 1.04 28.17 -6.88
CA LYS A 515 1.76 29.44 -7.02
C LYS A 515 1.13 30.57 -6.20
N ASP A 516 -0.20 30.60 -6.08
CA ASP A 516 -0.90 31.57 -5.25
C ASP A 516 -0.59 31.34 -3.76
N CYS A 517 -0.50 30.09 -3.31
CA CYS A 517 -0.07 29.78 -1.94
C CYS A 517 1.37 30.24 -1.67
N ILE A 518 2.27 30.09 -2.66
CA ILE A 518 3.66 30.58 -2.62
C ILE A 518 3.68 32.10 -2.55
N ALA A 519 2.95 32.79 -3.44
CA ALA A 519 2.90 34.24 -3.55
C ALA A 519 2.30 34.91 -2.30
N GLN A 520 1.30 34.28 -1.68
CA GLN A 520 0.72 34.73 -0.41
C GLN A 520 1.59 34.42 0.81
N ALA A 521 2.73 33.75 0.62
CA ALA A 521 3.63 33.34 1.69
C ALA A 521 2.89 32.65 2.85
N ARG A 522 2.03 31.67 2.51
CA ARG A 522 1.19 30.99 3.51
C ARG A 522 2.06 30.25 4.54
N PRO A 523 1.82 30.43 5.85
CA PRO A 523 2.59 29.74 6.89
C PRO A 523 2.31 28.24 6.87
N VAL A 524 3.31 27.44 7.23
CA VAL A 524 3.20 25.99 7.40
C VAL A 524 3.28 25.67 8.89
N HIS A 525 2.18 25.16 9.43
CA HIS A 525 2.02 24.80 10.82
C HIS A 525 2.13 23.27 10.98
N TYR A 526 2.70 22.83 12.10
CA TYR A 526 2.73 21.41 12.48
C TYR A 526 2.64 21.26 13.99
N LYS A 527 1.86 20.28 14.45
CA LYS A 527 1.63 20.04 15.89
C LYS A 527 1.21 18.59 16.13
N GLU A 528 1.63 18.04 17.27
CA GLU A 528 1.08 16.76 17.76
C GLU A 528 -0.28 16.99 18.43
N VAL A 529 -1.27 16.23 17.98
CA VAL A 529 -2.67 16.32 18.41
C VAL A 529 -3.16 14.90 18.72
N PRO A 530 -3.97 14.67 19.77
CA PRO A 530 -4.60 13.37 19.99
C PRO A 530 -5.34 12.91 18.73
N LEU A 531 -5.16 11.65 18.32
CA LEU A 531 -5.67 11.15 17.05
C LEU A 531 -7.18 11.34 16.91
N GLU A 532 -7.94 11.08 17.98
CA GLU A 532 -9.39 11.27 18.00
C GLU A 532 -9.81 12.72 17.74
N GLN A 533 -9.04 13.69 18.24
CA GLN A 533 -9.32 15.11 18.05
C GLN A 533 -8.88 15.57 16.66
N ALA A 534 -7.73 15.11 16.18
CA ALA A 534 -7.26 15.42 14.83
C ALA A 534 -8.29 14.98 13.78
N MET A 535 -8.81 13.76 13.87
CA MET A 535 -9.80 13.21 12.93
C MET A 535 -11.13 13.98 12.85
N LYS A 536 -11.38 14.92 13.76
CA LYS A 536 -12.57 15.80 13.74
C LYS A 536 -12.33 17.12 12.99
N ILE A 537 -11.07 17.45 12.65
CA ILE A 537 -10.71 18.68 11.95
C ILE A 537 -11.35 18.69 10.55
N PRO A 538 -12.19 19.69 10.22
CA PRO A 538 -12.75 19.84 8.88
C PRO A 538 -11.65 20.05 7.84
N GLY A 539 -11.74 19.39 6.69
CA GLY A 539 -10.72 19.50 5.65
C GLY A 539 -9.53 18.55 5.82
N LEU A 540 -9.38 17.89 6.99
CA LEU A 540 -8.25 17.00 7.25
C LEU A 540 -8.25 15.82 6.29
N ARG A 541 -7.09 15.57 5.67
CA ARG A 541 -6.85 14.38 4.85
C ARG A 541 -5.95 13.40 5.59
N ALA A 542 -6.33 12.13 5.51
CA ALA A 542 -5.55 11.01 5.96
C ALA A 542 -5.56 9.93 4.88
N VAL A 543 -4.51 9.12 4.82
CA VAL A 543 -4.41 8.02 3.86
C VAL A 543 -5.19 6.83 4.42
N PHE A 544 -6.19 6.38 3.67
CA PHE A 544 -7.06 5.29 4.09
C PHE A 544 -6.27 3.98 4.22
N GLY A 545 -6.31 3.35 5.40
CA GLY A 545 -5.63 2.08 5.69
C GLY A 545 -4.25 2.23 6.33
N GLU A 546 -3.72 3.45 6.47
CA GLU A 546 -2.50 3.71 7.25
C GLU A 546 -2.79 3.71 8.76
N VAL A 547 -1.83 3.23 9.55
CA VAL A 547 -1.89 3.29 11.01
C VAL A 547 -1.09 4.50 11.49
N TYR A 548 -1.79 5.47 12.07
CA TYR A 548 -1.18 6.66 12.64
C TYR A 548 -0.87 6.48 14.13
N PRO A 549 0.25 7.02 14.63
CA PRO A 549 0.53 7.05 16.07
C PRO A 549 -0.47 7.96 16.79
N ASP A 550 -0.64 7.75 18.10
CA ASP A 550 -1.39 8.63 18.99
C ASP A 550 -0.46 9.09 20.13
N PRO A 551 -0.17 10.39 20.27
CA PRO A 551 -0.67 11.51 19.45
C PRO A 551 -0.13 11.48 18.00
N VAL A 552 -0.89 12.08 17.08
CA VAL A 552 -0.57 12.17 15.66
C VAL A 552 -0.06 13.56 15.29
N ARG A 553 0.90 13.62 14.36
CA ARG A 553 1.38 14.90 13.82
C ARG A 553 0.47 15.39 12.69
N VAL A 554 -0.17 16.53 12.91
CA VAL A 554 -0.96 17.26 11.93
C VAL A 554 -0.08 18.31 11.27
N VAL A 555 -0.18 18.46 9.94
CA VAL A 555 0.48 19.50 9.15
C VAL A 555 -0.61 20.33 8.45
N SER A 556 -0.50 21.66 8.53
CA SER A 556 -1.41 22.60 7.88
C SER A 556 -0.63 23.64 7.10
N VAL A 557 -1.02 23.91 5.85
CA VAL A 557 -0.51 25.03 5.05
C VAL A 557 -1.59 26.08 4.93
N GLY A 558 -1.43 27.21 5.63
CA GLY A 558 -2.36 28.34 5.65
C GLY A 558 -2.96 28.63 7.02
N GLU A 559 -3.58 27.64 7.65
CA GLU A 559 -4.28 27.82 8.93
C GLU A 559 -3.52 27.27 10.13
N ASP A 560 -3.68 27.92 11.28
CA ASP A 560 -3.10 27.47 12.54
C ASP A 560 -3.85 26.25 13.12
N ILE A 561 -3.10 25.27 13.65
CA ILE A 561 -3.67 24.00 14.11
C ILE A 561 -4.56 24.17 15.35
N GLU A 562 -4.29 25.14 16.23
CA GLU A 562 -5.16 25.39 17.39
C GLU A 562 -6.51 25.93 16.96
N SER A 563 -6.53 26.82 15.96
CA SER A 563 -7.75 27.32 15.34
C SER A 563 -8.53 26.19 14.65
N LEU A 564 -7.85 25.30 13.93
CA LEU A 564 -8.47 24.13 13.29
C LEU A 564 -9.09 23.15 14.29
N VAL A 565 -8.41 22.91 15.40
CA VAL A 565 -8.91 22.06 16.48
C VAL A 565 -10.12 22.71 17.16
N ALA A 566 -10.08 24.03 17.42
CA ALA A 566 -11.22 24.75 17.98
C ALA A 566 -12.42 24.79 17.02
N LEU A 567 -12.16 24.86 15.70
CA LEU A 567 -13.19 24.78 14.68
C LEU A 567 -13.89 23.41 14.67
N ALA A 568 -13.14 22.32 14.87
CA ALA A 568 -13.68 20.96 14.98
C ALA A 568 -14.67 20.79 16.15
N ASP A 569 -14.44 21.52 17.25
CA ASP A 569 -15.33 21.54 18.41
C ASP A 569 -16.55 22.47 18.21
N SER A 570 -16.53 23.29 17.15
CA SER A 570 -17.61 24.19 16.79
C SER A 570 -18.55 23.56 15.75
N SER A 571 -19.86 23.82 15.83
CA SER A 571 -20.83 23.36 14.83
C SER A 571 -20.77 24.12 13.50
N GLN A 572 -19.68 24.86 13.21
CA GLN A 572 -19.57 25.66 12.00
C GLN A 572 -19.26 24.78 10.77
N PRO A 573 -19.94 25.02 9.62
CA PRO A 573 -19.81 24.18 8.44
C PRO A 573 -18.67 24.59 7.49
N GLU A 574 -17.96 25.69 7.76
CA GLU A 574 -16.96 26.20 6.82
C GLU A 574 -15.62 25.47 6.96
N THR A 575 -15.14 24.90 5.86
CA THR A 575 -13.78 24.39 5.74
C THR A 575 -12.87 25.55 5.38
N PRO A 576 -11.79 25.79 6.13
CA PRO A 576 -10.87 26.86 5.81
C PRO A 576 -10.07 26.49 4.56
N PHE A 577 -9.62 27.52 3.83
CA PHE A 577 -8.73 27.34 2.68
C PHE A 577 -7.32 26.98 3.15
N ALA A 578 -7.10 25.69 3.45
CA ALA A 578 -5.82 25.15 3.87
C ALA A 578 -5.62 23.70 3.42
N SER A 579 -4.38 23.34 3.13
CA SER A 579 -3.98 21.94 3.01
C SER A 579 -3.74 21.39 4.41
N ILE A 580 -4.57 20.45 4.88
CA ILE A 580 -4.52 19.91 6.24
C ILE A 580 -4.38 18.39 6.15
N GLU A 581 -3.29 17.82 6.67
CA GLU A 581 -3.01 16.39 6.53
C GLU A 581 -2.33 15.79 7.77
N LEU A 582 -2.53 14.48 8.00
CA LEU A 582 -1.72 13.72 8.95
C LEU A 582 -0.40 13.32 8.28
N CYS A 583 0.72 13.92 8.71
CA CYS A 583 2.02 13.69 8.07
C CYS A 583 3.21 13.71 9.04
N GLY A 584 4.00 12.64 8.97
CA GLY A 584 5.24 12.47 9.72
C GLY A 584 6.49 13.02 9.02
N GLY A 585 6.35 13.63 7.84
CA GLY A 585 7.46 14.14 7.02
C GLY A 585 8.12 15.43 7.51
N THR A 586 9.25 15.79 6.91
CA THR A 586 9.86 17.12 7.11
C THR A 586 9.26 18.13 6.14
N HIS A 587 8.86 19.31 6.65
CA HIS A 587 8.23 20.37 5.88
C HIS A 587 8.98 21.69 6.01
N LEU A 588 8.68 22.63 5.11
CA LEU A 588 9.08 24.02 5.24
C LEU A 588 8.27 24.71 6.34
N HIS A 589 8.68 25.94 6.70
CA HIS A 589 7.95 26.78 7.66
C HIS A 589 7.00 27.76 6.95
N ASN A 590 7.20 27.99 5.66
CA ASN A 590 6.39 28.89 4.85
C ASN A 590 6.36 28.44 3.38
N ALA A 591 5.20 28.55 2.73
CA ALA A 591 5.01 28.18 1.32
C ALA A 591 5.88 28.99 0.35
N SER A 592 6.24 30.25 0.68
CA SER A 592 7.16 31.06 -0.13
C SER A 592 8.54 30.43 -0.30
N GLN A 593 8.94 29.55 0.63
CA GLN A 593 10.21 28.82 0.58
C GLN A 593 10.23 27.72 -0.50
N LEU A 594 9.08 27.36 -1.10
CA LEU A 594 9.07 26.55 -2.33
C LEU A 594 9.73 27.29 -3.50
N SER A 595 9.66 28.63 -3.52
CA SER A 595 10.10 29.53 -4.61
C SER A 595 9.34 29.38 -5.93
N ASP A 596 9.29 28.17 -6.51
CA ASP A 596 8.56 27.86 -7.74
C ASP A 596 8.00 26.43 -7.69
N PHE A 597 7.03 26.15 -8.55
CA PHE A 597 6.40 24.85 -8.73
C PHE A 597 5.98 24.65 -10.18
N CYS A 598 6.22 23.45 -10.72
CA CYS A 598 5.73 23.06 -12.04
C CYS A 598 5.36 21.57 -12.11
N ILE A 599 4.36 21.26 -12.91
CA ILE A 599 3.99 19.89 -13.28
C ILE A 599 4.81 19.51 -14.52
N LEU A 600 5.61 18.46 -14.39
CA LEU A 600 6.48 17.94 -15.45
C LEU A 600 5.73 16.99 -16.38
N SER A 601 4.87 16.15 -15.82
CA SER A 601 4.06 15.20 -16.58
C SER A 601 2.83 14.73 -15.82
N GLU A 602 1.85 14.26 -16.59
CA GLU A 602 0.63 13.64 -16.09
C GLU A 602 0.34 12.38 -16.91
N GLU A 603 0.17 11.24 -16.25
CA GLU A 603 -0.04 9.96 -16.92
C GLU A 603 -0.99 9.01 -16.17
N SER A 604 -1.57 8.05 -16.90
CA SER A 604 -2.37 6.98 -16.32
C SER A 604 -1.46 5.84 -15.84
N VAL A 605 -1.53 5.48 -14.56
CA VAL A 605 -0.75 4.38 -13.98
C VAL A 605 -1.53 3.07 -14.02
N ALA A 606 -2.81 3.14 -13.67
CA ALA A 606 -3.73 2.02 -13.67
C ALA A 606 -5.15 2.55 -13.86
N LYS A 607 -6.12 1.65 -14.10
CA LYS A 607 -7.52 2.06 -14.24
C LYS A 607 -7.99 2.80 -12.97
N GLY A 608 -8.39 4.06 -13.13
CA GLY A 608 -8.86 4.92 -12.04
C GLY A 608 -7.75 5.52 -11.16
N VAL A 609 -6.48 5.36 -11.55
CA VAL A 609 -5.32 5.93 -10.85
C VAL A 609 -4.45 6.69 -11.82
N ARG A 610 -4.23 7.96 -11.54
CA ARG A 610 -3.41 8.87 -12.34
C ARG A 610 -2.23 9.36 -11.53
N ARG A 611 -1.18 9.78 -12.23
CA ARG A 611 0.09 10.21 -11.65
C ARG A 611 0.45 11.56 -12.20
N VAL A 612 0.75 12.47 -11.28
CA VAL A 612 1.43 13.74 -11.56
C VAL A 612 2.88 13.60 -11.12
N VAL A 613 3.80 13.97 -12.00
CA VAL A 613 5.20 14.23 -11.64
C VAL A 613 5.39 15.74 -11.67
N ALA A 614 5.94 16.30 -10.60
CA ALA A 614 6.15 17.73 -10.46
C ALA A 614 7.52 18.02 -9.84
N ALA A 615 7.96 19.27 -9.93
CA ALA A 615 9.16 19.78 -9.29
C ALA A 615 8.84 21.05 -8.50
N ALA A 616 9.63 21.30 -7.46
CA ALA A 616 9.58 22.53 -6.66
C ALA A 616 10.99 23.13 -6.51
N GLY A 617 11.08 24.43 -6.23
CA GLY A 617 12.35 25.12 -6.00
C GLY A 617 13.25 25.15 -7.23
N ASP A 618 14.56 24.98 -7.02
CA ASP A 618 15.58 25.00 -8.08
C ASP A 618 15.24 24.04 -9.23
N ALA A 619 14.71 22.85 -8.92
CA ALA A 619 14.35 21.84 -9.91
C ALA A 619 13.19 22.28 -10.81
N ALA A 620 12.23 23.06 -10.29
CA ALA A 620 11.15 23.63 -11.09
C ALA A 620 11.67 24.71 -12.05
N PHE A 621 12.57 25.56 -11.55
CA PHE A 621 13.23 26.59 -12.35
C PHE A 621 14.07 25.99 -13.49
N GLU A 622 14.89 24.97 -13.17
CA GLU A 622 15.68 24.24 -14.17
C GLU A 622 14.77 23.61 -15.25
N ALA A 623 13.68 22.95 -14.86
CA ALA A 623 12.75 22.34 -15.79
C ALA A 623 12.07 23.35 -16.73
N ARG A 624 11.70 24.55 -16.23
CA ARG A 624 11.14 25.61 -17.07
C ARG A 624 12.17 26.17 -18.05
N LYS A 625 13.40 26.37 -17.59
CA LYS A 625 14.49 26.85 -18.44
C LYS A 625 14.81 25.86 -19.57
N GLU A 626 14.85 24.56 -19.27
CA GLU A 626 15.03 23.52 -20.30
C GLU A 626 13.91 23.54 -21.35
N LEU A 627 12.67 23.83 -20.95
CA LEU A 627 11.56 23.99 -21.88
C LEU A 627 11.74 25.22 -22.78
N GLU A 628 12.14 26.37 -22.23
CA GLU A 628 12.42 27.59 -23.00
C GLU A 628 13.59 27.43 -23.99
N GLU A 629 14.56 26.56 -23.70
CA GLU A 629 15.67 26.25 -24.61
C GLU A 629 15.29 25.29 -25.75
N LEU A 630 14.17 24.56 -25.61
CA LEU A 630 13.63 23.63 -26.62
C LEU A 630 12.63 24.29 -27.59
N GLU A 631 12.04 25.42 -27.19
CA GLU A 631 11.17 26.28 -28.01
C GLU A 631 11.97 27.23 -28.92
#